data_AF-A0A2D5R419-F1
#
_entry.id   AF-A0A2D5R419-F1
#
_cell.length_a   1.000
_cell.length_b   1.000
_cell.length_c   1.000
_cell.angle_alpha   90.00
_cell.angle_beta   90.00
_cell.angle_gamma   90.00
#
_symmetry.space_group_name_H-M   'P 1'
#
loop_
_entity.id
_entity.type
_entity.pdbx_description
1 polymer ?
#
loop_
_entity_poly.entity_id
_entity_poly.type
_entity_poly.pdbx_seq_one_letter_code
_entity_poly.pdbx_strand_id
1 'polypeptide(L)'
;MTINFEMDTMVAANIITAERNIKSFKDDTKESAEGIQRNKLTVYCEITAVLVGLGDDGWSKSGRVRSTIAKSFKEALINDVEDGGAAVSKASAKRYWENSVAAARGIRRDHGLGQNTTPDAVSELFQDLQISKEAHIVREFVNNREVSAARALAEKVVGKFKLDRDNHTGLFNKSGTFVEGLDDDGLAEFEDAIRELKAVRAAQRAEADATAAAAAAETATVNETLDALEA
;
A
#
# COMPACT_ATOMS: atom_id res chain seq x y z
N MET A 1 -16.18 -30.18 -7.33
CA MET A 1 -17.22 -29.54 -6.50
C MET A 1 -17.23 -28.06 -6.85
N THR A 2 -18.25 -27.59 -7.55
CA THR A 2 -18.39 -26.17 -7.90
C THR A 2 -18.98 -25.46 -6.69
N ILE A 3 -18.21 -24.57 -6.06
CA ILE A 3 -18.73 -23.72 -5.00
C ILE A 3 -19.57 -22.64 -5.68
N ASN A 4 -20.88 -22.73 -5.56
CA ASN A 4 -21.78 -21.62 -5.89
C ASN A 4 -21.70 -20.63 -4.73
N PHE A 5 -21.12 -19.47 -4.99
CA PHE A 5 -21.04 -18.39 -4.03
C PHE A 5 -22.25 -17.48 -4.22
N GLU A 6 -23.02 -17.29 -3.15
CA GLU A 6 -24.04 -16.25 -3.04
C GLU A 6 -23.61 -15.29 -1.93
N MET A 7 -23.71 -13.99 -2.20
CA MET A 7 -23.44 -12.97 -1.19
C MET A 7 -24.58 -13.00 -0.17
N ASP A 8 -24.25 -13.02 1.11
CA ASP A 8 -25.25 -12.93 2.17
C ASP A 8 -26.07 -11.64 2.00
N THR A 9 -27.40 -11.80 2.05
CA THR A 9 -28.37 -10.70 2.01
C THR A 9 -28.08 -9.56 2.99
N MET A 10 -27.53 -9.87 4.17
CA MET A 10 -27.18 -8.85 5.17
C MET A 10 -25.92 -8.07 4.77
N VAL A 11 -24.90 -8.75 4.21
CA VAL A 11 -23.70 -8.10 3.66
C VAL A 11 -24.07 -7.19 2.49
N ALA A 12 -24.94 -7.67 1.60
CA ALA A 12 -25.46 -6.87 0.49
C ALA A 12 -26.16 -5.60 0.98
N ALA A 13 -27.05 -5.72 1.97
CA ALA A 13 -27.78 -4.60 2.56
C ALA A 13 -26.85 -3.56 3.21
N ASN A 14 -25.80 -4.01 3.91
CA ASN A 14 -24.82 -3.13 4.55
C ASN A 14 -24.01 -2.33 3.51
N ILE A 15 -23.55 -3.00 2.44
CA ILE A 15 -22.83 -2.35 1.33
C ILE A 15 -23.71 -1.29 0.65
N ILE A 16 -24.97 -1.63 0.36
CA ILE A 16 -25.93 -0.70 -0.27
C ILE A 16 -26.19 0.50 0.64
N THR A 17 -26.37 0.28 1.94
CA THR A 17 -26.60 1.35 2.92
C THR A 17 -25.40 2.30 2.98
N ALA A 18 -24.18 1.76 3.03
CA ALA A 18 -22.96 2.56 3.02
C ALA A 18 -22.82 3.40 1.73
N GLU A 19 -23.16 2.83 0.56
CA GLU A 19 -23.12 3.57 -0.71
C GLU A 19 -24.19 4.66 -0.81
N ARG A 20 -25.37 4.46 -0.22
CA ARG A 20 -26.38 5.53 -0.06
C ARG A 20 -25.85 6.69 0.75
N ASN A 21 -25.20 6.41 1.88
CA ASN A 21 -24.58 7.42 2.70
C ASN A 21 -23.44 8.14 1.94
N ILE A 22 -22.59 7.41 1.22
CA ILE A 22 -21.54 8.02 0.38
C ILE A 22 -22.14 8.98 -0.64
N LYS A 23 -23.26 8.62 -1.26
CA LYS A 23 -23.94 9.47 -2.23
C LYS A 23 -24.50 10.73 -1.57
N SER A 24 -25.16 10.62 -0.40
CA SER A 24 -25.70 11.79 0.29
C SER A 24 -24.62 12.77 0.75
N PHE A 25 -23.43 12.27 1.10
CA PHE A 25 -22.30 13.13 1.45
C PHE A 25 -21.67 13.86 0.25
N LYS A 26 -21.91 13.44 -1.01
CA LYS A 26 -21.31 14.15 -2.16
C LYS A 26 -21.84 15.57 -2.36
N ASP A 27 -22.98 15.90 -1.74
CA ASP A 27 -23.64 17.19 -1.90
C ASP A 27 -23.25 18.21 -0.80
N ASP A 28 -22.60 17.78 0.29
CA ASP A 28 -22.14 18.64 1.40
C ASP A 28 -20.59 18.74 1.48
N THR A 29 -20.03 19.85 1.99
CA THR A 29 -18.58 20.12 1.95
C THR A 29 -17.84 19.83 3.27
N LYS A 30 -16.60 19.32 3.14
CA LYS A 30 -15.61 18.91 4.18
C LYS A 30 -16.01 17.83 5.21
N GLU A 31 -17.10 17.96 5.98
CA GLU A 31 -17.55 16.88 6.89
C GLU A 31 -17.90 15.60 6.12
N SER A 32 -18.38 15.78 4.89
CA SER A 32 -18.61 14.73 3.92
C SER A 32 -17.39 13.90 3.57
N ALA A 33 -16.17 14.45 3.62
CA ALA A 33 -14.98 13.69 3.23
C ALA A 33 -14.68 12.57 4.22
N GLU A 34 -14.77 12.86 5.53
CA GLU A 34 -14.58 11.86 6.58
C GLU A 34 -15.73 10.85 6.61
N GLY A 35 -16.97 11.32 6.44
CA GLY A 35 -18.15 10.47 6.30
C GLY A 35 -18.05 9.50 5.12
N ILE A 36 -17.56 9.97 3.96
CA ILE A 36 -17.32 9.14 2.77
C ILE A 36 -16.23 8.10 3.05
N GLN A 37 -15.12 8.48 3.68
CA GLN A 37 -14.06 7.49 3.99
C GLN A 37 -14.52 6.45 5.00
N ARG A 38 -15.29 6.84 6.03
CA ARG A 38 -15.86 5.91 7.00
C ARG A 38 -16.76 4.87 6.34
N ASN A 39 -17.70 5.32 5.50
CA ASN A 39 -18.60 4.39 4.80
C ASN A 39 -17.84 3.51 3.79
N LYS A 40 -16.79 4.02 3.14
CA LYS A 40 -15.91 3.18 2.32
C LYS A 40 -15.22 2.10 3.14
N LEU A 41 -14.69 2.45 4.32
CA LEU A 41 -14.07 1.47 5.21
C LEU A 41 -15.07 0.40 5.66
N THR A 42 -16.34 0.76 5.92
CA THR A 42 -17.40 -0.22 6.18
C THR A 42 -17.53 -1.21 5.03
N VAL A 43 -17.64 -0.73 3.78
CA VAL A 43 -17.69 -1.59 2.59
C VAL A 43 -16.45 -2.50 2.50
N TYR A 44 -15.26 -1.97 2.78
CA TYR A 44 -14.03 -2.77 2.80
C TYR A 44 -14.06 -3.85 3.88
N CYS A 45 -14.52 -3.54 5.10
CA CYS A 45 -14.58 -4.50 6.19
C CYS A 45 -15.54 -5.65 5.87
N GLU A 46 -16.71 -5.35 5.31
CA GLU A 46 -17.71 -6.32 4.89
C GLU A 46 -17.15 -7.31 3.86
N ILE A 47 -16.58 -6.78 2.76
CA ILE A 47 -16.06 -7.61 1.67
C ILE A 47 -14.85 -8.41 2.15
N THR A 48 -13.94 -7.78 2.91
CA THR A 48 -12.75 -8.46 3.44
C THR A 48 -13.13 -9.58 4.42
N ALA A 49 -14.12 -9.37 5.30
CA ALA A 49 -14.58 -10.40 6.23
C ALA A 49 -15.12 -11.63 5.48
N VAL A 50 -15.97 -11.42 4.47
CA VAL A 50 -16.45 -12.51 3.60
C VAL A 50 -15.28 -13.25 2.98
N LEU A 51 -14.32 -12.54 2.37
CA LEU A 51 -13.20 -13.13 1.67
C LEU A 51 -12.24 -13.92 2.58
N VAL A 52 -12.03 -13.45 3.81
CA VAL A 52 -11.27 -14.18 4.84
C VAL A 52 -12.05 -15.41 5.30
N GLY A 53 -13.37 -15.26 5.49
CA GLY A 53 -14.29 -16.32 5.90
C GLY A 53 -14.35 -17.51 4.93
N LEU A 54 -14.06 -17.30 3.64
CA LEU A 54 -14.02 -18.39 2.65
C LEU A 54 -12.94 -19.45 2.91
N GLY A 55 -11.98 -19.21 3.81
CA GLY A 55 -10.95 -20.18 4.17
C GLY A 55 -10.08 -20.64 2.98
N ASP A 56 -9.62 -21.89 2.98
CA ASP A 56 -8.83 -22.43 1.86
C ASP A 56 -9.67 -22.78 0.63
N ASP A 57 -10.97 -22.99 0.83
CA ASP A 57 -11.89 -23.33 -0.25
C ASP A 57 -12.16 -22.13 -1.18
N GLY A 58 -12.10 -20.90 -0.66
CA GLY A 58 -12.24 -19.69 -1.46
C GLY A 58 -11.08 -19.35 -2.38
N TRP A 59 -9.91 -19.94 -2.14
CA TRP A 59 -8.66 -19.45 -2.68
C TRP A 59 -7.91 -20.54 -3.46
N SER A 60 -7.18 -20.13 -4.49
CA SER A 60 -6.25 -20.99 -5.19
C SER A 60 -4.95 -21.11 -4.41
N LYS A 61 -4.17 -22.16 -4.69
CA LYS A 61 -2.80 -22.31 -4.18
C LYS A 61 -1.87 -21.14 -4.54
N SER A 62 -2.20 -20.41 -5.61
CA SER A 62 -1.51 -19.18 -6.02
C SER A 62 -1.98 -17.92 -5.28
N GLY A 63 -2.84 -18.06 -4.26
CA GLY A 63 -3.36 -16.95 -3.46
C GLY A 63 -4.39 -16.08 -4.19
N ARG A 64 -4.94 -16.53 -5.33
CA ARG A 64 -6.02 -15.83 -6.03
C ARG A 64 -7.38 -16.34 -5.54
N VAL A 65 -8.37 -15.47 -5.41
CA VAL A 65 -9.75 -15.92 -5.17
C VAL A 65 -10.20 -16.75 -6.38
N ARG A 66 -10.88 -17.88 -6.14
CA ARG A 66 -11.35 -18.76 -7.22
C ARG A 66 -12.27 -18.00 -8.16
N SER A 67 -12.15 -18.29 -9.46
CA SER A 67 -12.86 -17.55 -10.52
C SER A 67 -14.37 -17.64 -10.41
N THR A 68 -14.92 -18.76 -9.93
CA THR A 68 -16.37 -18.92 -9.71
C THR A 68 -16.89 -17.93 -8.67
N ILE A 69 -16.18 -17.78 -7.55
CA ILE A 69 -16.51 -16.84 -6.48
C ILE A 69 -16.30 -15.41 -6.95
N ALA A 70 -15.15 -15.13 -7.58
CA ALA A 70 -14.82 -13.79 -8.06
C ALA A 70 -15.79 -13.26 -9.11
N LYS A 71 -16.33 -14.15 -9.95
CA LYS A 71 -17.34 -13.79 -10.95
C LYS A 71 -18.69 -13.51 -10.28
N SER A 72 -19.19 -14.44 -9.47
CA SER A 72 -20.47 -14.29 -8.77
C SER A 72 -20.51 -13.08 -7.85
N PHE A 73 -19.42 -12.79 -7.11
CA PHE A 73 -19.37 -11.63 -6.21
C PHE A 73 -19.41 -10.30 -6.98
N LYS A 74 -18.66 -10.21 -8.09
CA LYS A 74 -18.67 -9.00 -8.94
C LYS A 74 -20.01 -8.81 -9.62
N GLU A 75 -20.63 -9.90 -10.07
CA GLU A 75 -21.97 -9.87 -10.62
C GLU A 75 -22.97 -9.42 -9.57
N ALA A 76 -22.94 -9.93 -8.34
CA ALA A 76 -23.82 -9.48 -7.25
C ALA A 76 -23.63 -7.99 -6.92
N LEU A 77 -22.39 -7.54 -6.74
CA LEU A 77 -22.06 -6.11 -6.52
C LEU A 77 -22.54 -5.18 -7.66
N ILE A 78 -22.59 -5.70 -8.90
CA ILE A 78 -22.95 -4.93 -10.11
C ILE A 78 -24.42 -5.11 -10.47
N ASN A 79 -25.10 -6.18 -10.05
CA ASN A 79 -26.45 -6.55 -10.46
C ASN A 79 -27.51 -6.37 -9.36
N ASP A 80 -27.13 -6.12 -8.08
CA ASP A 80 -28.05 -5.65 -7.02
C ASP A 80 -28.51 -4.20 -7.27
N VAL A 81 -29.00 -3.98 -8.50
CA VAL A 81 -29.22 -2.68 -9.17
C VAL A 81 -30.68 -2.27 -9.21
N GLU A 82 -31.63 -3.07 -8.76
CA GLU A 82 -33.04 -2.72 -8.95
C GLU A 82 -33.61 -1.75 -7.90
N ASP A 83 -34.17 -0.67 -8.45
CA ASP A 83 -35.16 0.26 -7.92
C ASP A 83 -34.84 1.06 -6.65
N GLY A 84 -34.05 2.14 -6.85
CA GLY A 84 -34.29 3.40 -6.13
C GLY A 84 -33.23 3.90 -5.15
N GLY A 85 -32.03 3.31 -5.04
CA GLY A 85 -31.04 3.81 -4.07
C GLY A 85 -29.58 3.44 -4.34
N ALA A 86 -28.77 4.45 -4.66
CA ALA A 86 -27.29 4.48 -4.69
C ALA A 86 -26.54 3.27 -5.25
N ALA A 87 -26.74 2.98 -6.53
CA ALA A 87 -25.95 1.99 -7.26
C ALA A 87 -24.43 2.16 -7.05
N VAL A 88 -23.75 1.07 -6.71
CA VAL A 88 -22.29 1.01 -6.67
C VAL A 88 -21.78 1.17 -8.10
N SER A 89 -21.00 2.21 -8.38
CA SER A 89 -20.45 2.37 -9.73
C SER A 89 -19.54 1.20 -10.10
N LYS A 90 -19.46 0.81 -11.39
CA LYS A 90 -18.54 -0.25 -11.85
C LYS A 90 -17.09 0.01 -11.42
N ALA A 91 -16.67 1.27 -11.41
CA ALA A 91 -15.34 1.67 -10.96
C ALA A 91 -15.15 1.47 -9.45
N SER A 92 -16.16 1.83 -8.64
CA SER A 92 -16.17 1.59 -7.18
C SER A 92 -16.15 0.09 -6.88
N ALA A 93 -17.03 -0.70 -7.50
CA ALA A 93 -17.10 -2.14 -7.32
C ALA A 93 -15.76 -2.83 -7.64
N LYS A 94 -15.10 -2.43 -8.74
CA LYS A 94 -13.76 -2.91 -9.09
C LYS A 94 -12.72 -2.58 -8.01
N ARG A 95 -12.67 -1.33 -7.52
CA ARG A 95 -11.74 -0.92 -6.46
C ARG A 95 -12.00 -1.63 -5.14
N TYR A 96 -13.27 -1.70 -4.74
CA TYR A 96 -13.68 -2.44 -3.54
C TYR A 96 -13.22 -3.87 -3.58
N TRP A 97 -13.47 -4.55 -4.70
CA TRP A 97 -13.02 -5.92 -4.89
C TRP A 97 -11.48 -6.06 -4.80
N GLU A 98 -10.73 -5.29 -5.61
CA GLU A 98 -9.28 -5.46 -5.72
C GLU A 98 -8.55 -5.19 -4.40
N ASN A 99 -8.93 -4.12 -3.70
CA ASN A 99 -8.32 -3.76 -2.42
C ASN A 99 -8.75 -4.72 -1.30
N SER A 100 -10.03 -5.17 -1.27
CA SER A 100 -10.50 -6.13 -0.26
C SER A 100 -9.85 -7.50 -0.42
N VAL A 101 -9.59 -7.93 -1.67
CA VAL A 101 -8.84 -9.16 -1.95
C VAL A 101 -7.39 -9.06 -1.46
N ALA A 102 -6.75 -7.91 -1.65
CA ALA A 102 -5.40 -7.69 -1.15
C ALA A 102 -5.38 -7.71 0.40
N ALA A 103 -6.31 -6.99 1.02
CA ALA A 103 -6.47 -6.98 2.49
C ALA A 103 -6.73 -8.38 3.04
N ALA A 104 -7.71 -9.12 2.49
CA ALA A 104 -8.01 -10.48 2.93
C ALA A 104 -6.82 -11.42 2.78
N ARG A 105 -6.02 -11.29 1.71
CA ARG A 105 -4.79 -12.07 1.55
C ARG A 105 -3.75 -11.73 2.61
N GLY A 106 -3.50 -10.43 2.85
CA GLY A 106 -2.54 -9.97 3.85
C GLY A 106 -2.94 -10.40 5.26
N ILE A 107 -4.22 -10.21 5.62
CA ILE A 107 -4.79 -10.63 6.90
C ILE A 107 -4.60 -12.12 7.15
N ARG A 108 -4.94 -12.97 6.17
CA ARG A 108 -4.78 -14.43 6.30
C ARG A 108 -3.33 -14.86 6.45
N ARG A 109 -2.39 -14.10 5.88
CA ARG A 109 -0.95 -14.39 5.90
C ARG A 109 -0.29 -13.92 7.19
N ASP A 110 -0.59 -12.70 7.62
CA ASP A 110 0.21 -11.95 8.59
C ASP A 110 -0.54 -11.67 9.92
N HIS A 111 -1.87 -11.73 9.92
CA HIS A 111 -2.69 -11.29 11.07
C HIS A 111 -3.62 -12.38 11.63
N GLY A 112 -3.64 -13.58 11.05
CA GLY A 112 -4.22 -14.77 11.67
C GLY A 112 -5.75 -14.80 11.83
N LEU A 113 -6.50 -13.85 11.24
CA LEU A 113 -7.96 -13.92 11.23
C LEU A 113 -8.44 -15.13 10.40
N GLY A 114 -9.36 -15.90 10.97
CA GLY A 114 -9.80 -17.21 10.46
C GLY A 114 -11.17 -17.21 9.79
N GLN A 115 -11.77 -18.39 9.63
CA GLN A 115 -13.05 -18.57 8.91
C GLN A 115 -14.25 -17.84 9.56
N ASN A 116 -14.16 -17.47 10.84
CA ASN A 116 -15.21 -16.76 11.57
C ASN A 116 -14.96 -15.24 11.64
N THR A 117 -14.21 -14.70 10.68
CA THR A 117 -13.91 -13.26 10.65
C THR A 117 -15.18 -12.45 10.43
N THR A 118 -15.49 -11.56 11.35
CA THR A 118 -16.60 -10.62 11.25
C THR A 118 -16.11 -9.28 10.66
N PRO A 119 -17.00 -8.47 10.08
CA PRO A 119 -16.66 -7.11 9.65
C PRO A 119 -16.08 -6.26 10.79
N ASP A 120 -16.57 -6.43 12.01
CA ASP A 120 -16.07 -5.73 13.21
C ASP A 120 -14.62 -6.12 13.54
N ALA A 121 -14.29 -7.41 13.47
CA ALA A 121 -12.91 -7.88 13.68
C ALA A 121 -11.94 -7.31 12.62
N VAL A 122 -12.40 -7.16 11.37
CA VAL A 122 -11.62 -6.47 10.33
C VAL A 122 -11.49 -4.98 10.63
N SER A 123 -12.54 -4.35 11.15
CA SER A 123 -12.53 -2.94 11.54
C SER A 123 -11.55 -2.67 12.69
N GLU A 124 -11.55 -3.51 13.72
CA GLU A 124 -10.59 -3.45 14.84
C GLU A 124 -9.15 -3.59 14.34
N LEU A 125 -8.89 -4.59 13.49
CA LEU A 125 -7.57 -4.75 12.88
C LEU A 125 -7.17 -3.54 12.03
N PHE A 126 -8.10 -2.95 11.28
CA PHE A 126 -7.83 -1.72 10.53
C PHE A 126 -7.47 -0.55 11.45
N GLN A 127 -8.08 -0.45 12.63
CA GLN A 127 -7.72 0.56 13.63
C GLN A 127 -6.32 0.32 14.18
N ASP A 128 -5.98 -0.93 14.52
CA ASP A 128 -4.64 -1.32 14.99
C ASP A 128 -3.55 -1.00 13.97
N LEU A 129 -3.86 -1.20 12.68
CA LEU A 129 -2.98 -0.88 11.54
C LEU A 129 -3.06 0.59 11.09
N GLN A 130 -3.80 1.44 11.82
CA GLN A 130 -3.99 2.86 11.52
C GLN A 130 -4.55 3.13 10.11
N ILE A 131 -5.40 2.24 9.62
CA ILE A 131 -6.09 2.33 8.33
C ILE A 131 -7.35 3.19 8.49
N SER A 132 -7.22 4.47 8.19
CA SER A 132 -8.31 5.46 8.27
C SER A 132 -8.90 5.87 6.92
N LYS A 133 -8.30 5.42 5.82
CA LYS A 133 -8.75 5.70 4.45
C LYS A 133 -8.29 4.61 3.51
N GLU A 134 -8.94 4.50 2.36
CA GLU A 134 -8.61 3.49 1.35
C GLU A 134 -7.13 3.49 0.94
N ALA A 135 -6.51 4.67 0.85
CA ALA A 135 -5.08 4.76 0.52
C ALA A 135 -4.17 4.01 1.52
N HIS A 136 -4.60 3.90 2.78
CA HIS A 136 -3.85 3.14 3.79
C HIS A 136 -3.98 1.63 3.56
N ILE A 137 -5.15 1.13 3.10
CA ILE A 137 -5.33 -0.28 2.71
C ILE A 137 -4.35 -0.63 1.57
N VAL A 138 -4.26 0.24 0.56
CA VAL A 138 -3.36 0.02 -0.58
C VAL A 138 -1.90 0.01 -0.12
N ARG A 139 -1.51 0.95 0.75
CA ARG A 139 -0.16 0.98 1.33
C ARG A 139 0.16 -0.31 2.10
N GLU A 140 -0.76 -0.72 2.97
CA GLU A 140 -0.54 -1.84 3.90
C GLU A 140 -0.57 -3.20 3.21
N PHE A 141 -1.52 -3.42 2.28
CA PHE A 141 -1.79 -4.77 1.77
C PHE A 141 -1.47 -4.95 0.28
N VAL A 142 -1.42 -3.87 -0.51
CA VAL A 142 -1.15 -3.96 -1.96
C VAL A 142 0.32 -3.67 -2.26
N ASN A 143 0.90 -2.66 -1.62
CA ASN A 143 2.26 -2.21 -1.88
C ASN A 143 3.31 -2.86 -0.96
N ASN A 144 2.95 -3.96 -0.30
CA ASN A 144 3.76 -4.60 0.75
C ASN A 144 4.94 -5.43 0.21
N ARG A 145 5.62 -4.93 -0.83
CA ARG A 145 7.01 -5.32 -1.05
C ARG A 145 7.77 -4.60 0.06
N GLU A 146 8.47 -5.31 0.93
CA GLU A 146 9.46 -4.66 1.79
C GLU A 146 10.49 -4.00 0.88
N VAL A 147 10.35 -2.69 0.70
CA VAL A 147 11.26 -1.86 -0.07
C VAL A 147 12.07 -1.09 0.95
N SER A 148 13.39 -1.30 0.99
CA SER A 148 14.25 -0.49 1.86
C SER A 148 14.02 1.00 1.56
N ALA A 149 14.19 1.87 2.56
CA ALA A 149 14.00 3.31 2.37
C ALA A 149 14.80 3.86 1.17
N ALA A 150 16.02 3.35 0.97
CA ALA A 150 16.86 3.66 -0.18
C ALA A 150 16.21 3.25 -1.52
N ARG A 151 15.62 2.05 -1.58
CA ARG A 151 14.97 1.55 -2.78
C ARG A 151 13.64 2.25 -3.05
N ALA A 152 12.89 2.64 -2.02
CA ALA A 152 11.70 3.47 -2.18
C ALA A 152 12.03 4.86 -2.74
N LEU A 153 13.17 5.45 -2.33
CA LEU A 153 13.66 6.71 -2.87
C LEU A 153 14.12 6.55 -4.32
N ALA A 154 14.83 5.47 -4.63
CA ALA A 154 15.25 5.15 -5.99
C ALA A 154 14.06 4.95 -6.93
N GLU A 155 13.00 4.26 -6.49
CA GLU A 155 11.79 4.03 -7.28
C GLU A 155 10.97 5.32 -7.52
N LYS A 156 11.15 6.39 -6.71
CA LYS A 156 10.57 7.71 -7.00
C LYS A 156 11.31 8.46 -8.09
N VAL A 157 12.62 8.23 -8.21
CA VAL A 157 13.48 8.91 -9.19
C VAL A 157 13.43 8.17 -10.52
N VAL A 158 13.73 6.86 -10.49
CA VAL A 158 13.87 6.00 -11.68
C VAL A 158 12.51 5.44 -12.14
N GLY A 159 11.49 5.52 -11.29
CA GLY A 159 10.21 4.90 -11.55
C GLY A 159 10.14 3.44 -11.12
N LYS A 160 8.91 2.91 -11.17
CA LYS A 160 8.62 1.52 -10.83
C LYS A 160 8.58 0.69 -12.11
N PHE A 161 9.40 -0.35 -12.16
CA PHE A 161 9.34 -1.30 -13.26
C PHE A 161 8.12 -2.21 -13.11
N LYS A 162 7.18 -2.11 -14.04
CA LYS A 162 5.97 -2.93 -14.09
C LYS A 162 6.11 -3.93 -15.23
N LEU A 163 6.12 -5.22 -14.89
CA LEU A 163 6.09 -6.29 -15.88
C LEU A 163 4.76 -6.29 -16.63
N ASP A 164 4.82 -6.48 -17.94
CA ASP A 164 3.60 -6.59 -18.73
C ASP A 164 2.95 -7.94 -18.45
N ARG A 165 1.62 -7.93 -18.45
CA ARG A 165 0.84 -9.15 -18.30
C ARG A 165 0.50 -9.69 -19.68
N ASP A 166 0.82 -10.95 -19.92
CA ASP A 166 0.35 -11.66 -21.09
C ASP A 166 -1.18 -11.83 -20.98
N ASN A 167 -1.90 -11.30 -21.97
CA ASN A 167 -3.36 -11.32 -22.01
C ASN A 167 -3.95 -12.71 -22.33
N HIS A 168 -3.15 -13.64 -22.87
CA HIS A 168 -3.56 -15.00 -23.19
C HIS A 168 -3.32 -15.97 -22.04
N THR A 169 -2.15 -15.87 -21.40
CA THR A 169 -1.75 -16.82 -20.34
C THR A 169 -1.99 -16.28 -18.92
N GLY A 170 -2.16 -14.96 -18.76
CA GLY A 170 -2.32 -14.31 -17.46
C GLY A 170 -1.07 -14.35 -16.58
N LEU A 171 0.07 -14.77 -17.14
CA LEU A 171 1.40 -14.73 -16.55
C LEU A 171 2.09 -13.40 -16.89
N PHE A 172 3.06 -12.99 -16.06
CA PHE A 172 3.90 -11.84 -16.37
C PHE A 172 4.96 -12.26 -17.38
N ASN A 173 5.10 -11.50 -18.47
CA ASN A 173 6.18 -11.71 -19.41
C ASN A 173 7.47 -11.05 -18.88
N LYS A 174 8.60 -11.27 -19.56
CA LYS A 174 9.88 -10.66 -19.19
C LYS A 174 10.02 -9.21 -19.68
N SER A 175 9.03 -8.69 -20.41
CA SER A 175 8.99 -7.27 -20.80
C SER A 175 8.28 -6.46 -19.73
N GLY A 176 8.54 -5.16 -19.71
CA GLY A 176 7.89 -4.28 -18.77
C GLY A 176 8.17 -2.83 -19.13
N THR A 177 7.46 -1.95 -18.43
CA THR A 177 7.57 -0.50 -18.58
C THR A 177 7.87 0.12 -17.24
N PHE A 178 8.71 1.15 -17.23
CA PHE A 178 8.80 2.02 -16.08
C PHE A 178 7.56 2.91 -16.04
N VAL A 179 6.91 2.95 -14.90
CA VAL A 179 5.76 3.81 -14.61
C VAL A 179 6.12 4.67 -13.41
N GLU A 180 5.70 5.94 -13.47
CA GLU A 180 6.13 6.96 -12.50
C GLU A 180 7.65 7.23 -12.63
N GLY A 181 8.16 8.32 -12.05
CA GLY A 181 9.58 8.70 -12.14
C GLY A 181 9.83 9.96 -12.98
N LEU A 182 11.09 10.40 -13.00
CA LEU A 182 11.55 11.48 -13.86
C LEU A 182 11.72 10.98 -15.30
N ASP A 183 11.63 11.89 -16.26
CA ASP A 183 12.02 11.64 -17.65
C ASP A 183 13.54 11.60 -17.78
N ASP A 184 14.03 11.27 -18.98
CA ASP A 184 15.48 11.11 -19.23
C ASP A 184 16.27 12.38 -18.90
N ASP A 185 15.71 13.56 -19.20
CA ASP A 185 16.31 14.86 -18.88
C ASP A 185 16.34 15.10 -17.36
N GLY A 186 15.22 14.85 -16.67
CA GLY A 186 15.17 14.96 -15.21
C GLY A 186 16.05 13.93 -14.49
N LEU A 187 16.25 12.74 -15.06
CA LEU A 187 17.19 11.75 -14.54
C LEU A 187 18.62 12.27 -14.61
N ALA A 188 19.01 12.88 -15.73
CA ALA A 188 20.33 13.46 -15.92
C ALA A 188 20.59 14.60 -14.90
N GLU A 189 19.62 15.50 -14.71
CA GLU A 189 19.71 16.56 -13.69
C GLU A 189 19.84 15.99 -12.27
N PHE A 190 19.08 14.94 -11.96
CA PHE A 190 19.17 14.28 -10.66
C PHE A 190 20.53 13.63 -10.41
N GLU A 191 21.09 12.96 -11.42
CA GLU A 191 22.42 12.34 -11.34
C GLU A 191 23.52 13.38 -11.11
N ASP A 192 23.42 14.53 -11.79
CA ASP A 192 24.32 15.65 -11.59
C ASP A 192 24.22 16.26 -10.19
N ALA A 193 22.99 16.49 -9.69
CA ALA A 193 22.77 16.99 -8.34
C ALA A 193 23.32 16.02 -7.26
N ILE A 194 23.11 14.71 -7.43
CA ILE A 194 23.66 13.69 -6.52
C ILE A 194 25.19 13.67 -6.57
N ARG A 195 25.77 13.80 -7.76
CA ARG A 195 27.23 13.85 -7.95
C ARG A 195 27.84 15.04 -7.22
N GLU A 196 27.25 16.23 -7.38
CA GLU A 196 27.68 17.45 -6.69
C GLU A 196 27.58 17.32 -5.17
N LEU A 197 26.42 16.88 -4.66
CA LEU A 197 26.21 16.71 -3.21
C LEU A 197 27.16 15.67 -2.59
N LYS A 198 27.48 14.59 -3.32
CA LYS A 198 28.48 13.62 -2.87
C LYS A 198 29.88 14.22 -2.81
N ALA A 199 30.25 15.07 -3.77
CA ALA A 199 31.54 15.76 -3.76
C ALA A 199 31.65 16.72 -2.56
N VAL A 200 30.60 17.52 -2.30
CA VAL A 200 30.53 18.40 -1.12
C VAL A 200 30.67 17.58 0.17
N ARG A 201 29.95 16.46 0.28
CA ARG A 201 30.01 15.59 1.47
C ARG A 201 31.39 14.95 1.66
N ALA A 202 32.07 14.60 0.58
CA ALA A 202 33.44 14.09 0.65
C ALA A 202 34.43 15.17 1.09
N ALA A 203 34.31 16.38 0.56
CA ALA A 203 35.13 17.52 0.95
C ALA A 203 34.97 17.87 2.43
N GLN A 204 33.73 17.93 2.94
CA GLN A 204 33.46 18.17 4.36
C GLN A 204 34.07 17.10 5.28
N ARG A 205 34.03 15.83 4.87
CA ARG A 205 34.69 14.75 5.63
C ARG A 205 36.20 14.91 5.65
N ALA A 206 36.80 15.20 4.49
CA ALA A 206 38.24 15.42 4.40
C ALA A 206 38.70 16.63 5.24
N GLU A 207 37.91 17.71 5.27
CA GLU A 207 38.18 18.89 6.11
C GLU A 207 38.04 18.59 7.61
N ALA A 208 37.01 17.83 8.00
CA ALA A 208 36.85 17.38 9.38
C ALA A 208 38.01 16.48 9.83
N ASP A 209 38.43 15.53 8.98
CA ASP A 209 39.56 14.63 9.25
C ASP A 209 40.88 15.41 9.35
N ALA A 210 41.10 16.40 8.48
CA ALA A 210 42.27 17.28 8.53
C ALA A 210 42.30 18.14 9.79
N THR A 211 41.15 18.67 10.21
CA THR A 211 41.01 19.47 11.44
C THR A 211 41.27 18.60 12.67
N ALA A 212 40.75 17.37 12.70
CA ALA A 212 41.01 16.42 13.78
C ALA A 212 42.49 16.02 13.86
N ALA A 213 43.14 15.81 12.71
CA ALA A 213 44.57 15.52 12.65
C ALA A 213 45.43 16.70 13.13
N ALA A 214 45.07 17.94 12.77
CA ALA A 214 45.75 19.14 13.23
C ALA A 214 45.61 19.32 14.76
N ALA A 215 44.40 19.12 15.31
CA ALA A 215 44.16 19.18 16.74
C ALA A 215 44.93 18.09 17.53
N ALA A 216 45.03 16.88 16.97
CA ALA A 216 45.82 15.81 17.56
C ALA A 216 47.33 16.12 17.55
N ALA A 217 47.84 16.70 16.46
CA ALA A 217 49.23 17.13 16.35
C ALA A 217 49.55 18.27 17.34
N GLU A 218 48.67 19.26 17.47
CA GLU A 218 48.84 20.36 18.42
C GLU A 218 48.84 19.84 19.87
N THR A 219 47.91 18.94 20.21
CA THR A 219 47.86 18.31 21.54
C THR A 219 49.14 17.52 21.85
N ALA A 220 49.68 16.78 20.88
CA ALA A 220 50.95 16.06 21.05
C ALA A 220 52.11 17.03 21.32
N THR A 221 52.15 18.15 20.59
CA THR A 221 53.18 19.19 20.76
C THR A 221 53.09 19.88 22.13
N VAL A 222 51.87 20.16 22.60
CA VAL A 222 51.63 20.72 23.94
C VAL A 222 52.06 19.74 25.04
N ASN A 223 51.78 18.44 24.87
CA ASN A 223 52.21 17.43 25.84
C ASN A 223 53.74 17.29 25.88
N GLU A 224 54.41 17.23 24.72
CA GLU A 224 55.88 17.17 24.67
C GLU A 224 56.53 18.40 25.32
N THR A 225 55.94 19.58 25.16
CA THR A 225 56.46 20.81 25.78
C THR A 225 56.19 20.88 27.28
N LEU A 226 55.07 20.34 27.76
CA LEU A 226 54.81 20.19 29.20
C LEU A 226 55.78 19.20 29.85
N ASP A 227 55.96 18.03 29.24
CA ASP A 227 56.85 16.98 29.75
C ASP A 227 58.31 17.49 29.85
N ALA A 228 58.73 18.36 28.94
CA ALA A 228 60.06 18.99 28.96
C ALA A 228 60.24 20.09 30.02
N LEU A 229 59.14 20.68 30.53
CA LEU A 229 59.16 21.69 31.59
C LEU A 229 59.06 21.08 32.99
N GLU A 230 58.52 19.87 33.10
CA GLU A 230 58.39 19.11 34.35
C GLU A 230 59.62 18.23 34.68
N ALA A 231 60.58 18.13 33.75
CA ALA A 231 61.86 17.41 33.88
C ALA A 231 63.02 18.31 34.35
#